data_AF-A0A0T5PAP6-F1
#
_entry.id   AF-A0A0T5PAP6-F1
#
_cell.length_a   1.000
_cell.length_b   1.000
_cell.length_c   1.000
_cell.angle_alpha   90.00
_cell.angle_beta   90.00
_cell.angle_gamma   90.00
#
_symmetry.space_group_name_H-M   'P 1'
#
loop_
_entity.id
_entity.type
_entity.pdbx_description
1 polymer ?
#
loop_
_entity_poly.entity_id
_entity_poly.type
_entity_poly.pdbx_seq_one_letter_code
_entity_poly.pdbx_strand_id
1 'polypeptide(L)' 'MKKRFEQFLKDEDGAATVDWVVLTAAVVGLGVAAVDTVEEGINALASDIATAVSTKEVDNGD' A
#
# COMPACT_ATOMS: atom_id res chain seq x y z
N MET A 1 25.42 -16.04 17.02
CA MET A 1 24.40 -15.58 16.06
C MET A 1 24.50 -16.26 14.70
N LYS A 2 25.68 -16.41 14.08
CA LYS A 2 25.83 -17.13 12.78
C LYS A 2 25.25 -18.56 12.77
N LYS A 3 25.55 -19.35 13.81
CA LYS A 3 25.11 -20.77 13.94
C LYS A 3 23.59 -21.01 13.91
N ARG A 4 22.76 -20.08 14.40
CA ARG A 4 21.30 -20.31 14.47
C ARG A 4 20.62 -20.07 13.13
N PHE A 5 21.15 -19.14 12.34
CA PHE A 5 20.68 -18.87 10.98
C PHE A 5 21.09 -19.99 10.00
N GLU A 6 22.30 -20.53 10.16
CA GLU A 6 22.81 -21.69 9.40
C GLU A 6 22.03 -22.97 9.69
N GLN A 7 21.57 -23.16 10.92
CA GLN A 7 20.75 -24.31 11.32
C GLN A 7 19.31 -24.18 10.84
N PHE A 8 18.77 -22.96 10.87
CA PHE A 8 17.44 -22.63 10.32
C PHE A 8 17.36 -22.89 8.79
N LEU A 9 18.41 -22.57 8.04
CA LEU A 9 18.51 -22.87 6.60
C LEU A 9 18.71 -24.36 6.28
N LYS A 10 19.04 -25.19 7.28
CA LYS A 10 19.30 -26.63 7.13
C LYS A 10 18.10 -27.50 7.52
N ASP A 11 17.08 -26.94 8.16
CA ASP A 11 15.84 -27.63 8.54
C ASP A 11 14.77 -27.39 7.46
N GLU A 12 14.45 -28.43 6.67
CA GLU A 12 13.47 -28.35 5.57
C GLU A 12 12.04 -28.06 6.08
N ASP A 13 11.66 -28.56 7.26
CA ASP A 13 10.36 -28.29 7.88
C ASP A 13 10.24 -26.84 8.39
N GLY A 14 11.35 -26.22 8.81
CA GLY A 14 11.38 -24.83 9.25
C GLY A 14 11.34 -23.85 8.08
N ALA A 15 11.99 -24.20 6.96
CA ALA A 15 12.02 -23.40 5.74
C ALA A 15 10.62 -23.19 5.15
N ALA A 16 9.78 -24.23 5.11
CA ALA A 16 8.41 -24.14 4.62
C ALA A 16 7.51 -23.21 5.47
N THR A 17 7.76 -23.14 6.79
CA THR A 17 7.01 -22.24 7.69
C THR A 17 7.48 -20.79 7.64
N VAL A 18 8.65 -20.51 7.07
CA VAL A 18 9.16 -19.13 6.95
C VAL A 18 8.90 -18.56 5.55
N ASP A 19 8.75 -19.39 4.53
CA ASP A 19 8.31 -18.93 3.21
C ASP A 19 6.96 -18.19 3.28
N TRP A 20 5.95 -18.74 3.96
CA TRP A 20 4.65 -18.07 4.06
C TRP A 20 4.69 -16.74 4.82
N VAL A 21 5.60 -16.60 5.79
CA VAL A 21 5.81 -15.35 6.52
C VAL A 21 6.49 -14.31 5.63
N VAL A 22 7.46 -14.72 4.81
CA VAL A 22 8.15 -13.82 3.87
C VAL A 22 7.19 -13.37 2.76
N LEU A 23 6.34 -14.26 2.25
CA LEU A 23 5.32 -13.92 1.25
C LEU A 23 4.31 -12.92 1.81
N THR A 24 3.81 -13.14 3.03
CA THR A 24 2.87 -12.18 3.66
C THR A 24 3.53 -10.85 3.98
N ALA A 25 4.79 -10.84 4.44
CA ALA A 25 5.55 -9.61 4.64
C ALA A 25 5.75 -8.83 3.33
N ALA A 26 5.98 -9.52 2.22
CA ALA A 26 6.07 -8.90 0.90
C ALA A 26 4.72 -8.28 0.48
N VAL A 27 3.60 -8.99 0.68
CA VAL A 27 2.25 -8.47 0.39
C VAL A 27 1.93 -7.25 1.25
N VAL A 28 2.26 -7.27 2.54
CA VAL A 28 2.09 -6.11 3.43
C VAL A 28 2.95 -4.93 2.97
N GLY A 29 4.20 -5.17 2.59
CA GLY A 29 5.09 -4.14 2.06
C GLY A 29 4.56 -3.51 0.77
N LEU A 30 4.01 -4.32 -0.14
CA LEU A 30 3.33 -3.83 -1.35
C LEU A 30 2.06 -3.04 -1.03
N GLY A 31 1.28 -3.46 -0.01
CA GLY A 31 0.11 -2.73 0.45
C GLY A 31 0.45 -1.34 0.99
N VAL A 32 1.51 -1.22 1.79
CA VAL A 32 2.01 0.07 2.28
C VAL A 32 2.47 0.96 1.12
N ALA A 33 3.17 0.41 0.12
CA ALA A 33 3.58 1.17 -1.06
C ALA A 33 2.38 1.64 -1.92
N ALA A 34 1.32 0.83 -2.02
CA ALA A 34 0.13 1.16 -2.79
C ALA A 34 -0.69 2.32 -2.18
N VAL A 35 -0.65 2.49 -0.85
CA VAL A 35 -1.37 3.58 -0.17
C VAL A 35 -0.90 4.95 -0.66
N ASP A 36 0.41 5.13 -0.83
CA ASP A 36 1.00 6.38 -1.30
C ASP A 36 0.47 6.78 -2.70
N THR A 37 0.43 5.80 -3.62
CA THR A 37 -0.13 6.01 -4.97
C THR A 37 -1.63 6.33 -4.95
N VAL A 38 -2.39 5.70 -4.06
CA VAL A 38 -3.83 5.94 -3.92
C VAL A 38 -4.10 7.32 -3.33
N GLU A 39 -3.33 7.74 -2.33
CA GLU A 39 -3.46 9.06 -1.69
C GLU A 39 -3.23 10.19 -2.70
N GLU A 40 -2.20 10.10 -3.53
CA GLU A 40 -1.93 11.09 -4.59
C GLU A 40 -3.11 11.23 -5.55
N GLY A 41 -3.67 10.10 -6.02
CA GLY A 41 -4.84 10.09 -6.90
C GLY A 41 -6.10 10.68 -6.25
N ILE A 42 -6.34 10.39 -4.97
CA ILE A 42 -7.47 10.94 -4.21
C ILE A 42 -7.31 12.45 -4.04
N ASN A 43 -6.12 12.93 -3.70
CA ASN A 43 -5.85 14.35 -3.51
C ASN A 43 -6.02 15.14 -4.81
N ALA A 44 -5.55 14.59 -5.93
CA ALA A 44 -5.76 15.17 -7.25
C ALA A 44 -7.26 15.29 -7.58
N LEU A 45 -8.02 14.20 -7.42
CA LEU A 45 -9.46 14.20 -7.66
C LEU A 45 -10.21 15.19 -6.73
N ALA A 46 -9.84 15.25 -5.46
CA ALA A 46 -10.43 16.18 -4.51
C ALA A 46 -10.18 17.64 -4.92
N SER A 47 -8.98 17.96 -5.41
CA SER A 47 -8.65 19.29 -5.95
C SER A 47 -9.46 19.63 -7.20
N ASP A 48 -9.62 18.67 -8.11
CA ASP A 48 -10.44 18.85 -9.32
C ASP A 48 -11.91 19.12 -8.97
N ILE A 49 -12.47 18.36 -8.02
CA ILE A 49 -13.83 18.57 -7.52
C ILE A 49 -13.95 19.96 -6.87
N ALA A 50 -13.01 20.34 -6.00
CA ALA A 50 -13.02 21.66 -5.36
C ALA A 50 -13.01 22.80 -6.38
N THR A 51 -12.17 22.67 -7.42
CA THR A 51 -12.09 23.63 -8.53
C THR A 51 -13.40 23.67 -9.32
N ALA A 52 -13.94 22.50 -9.66
CA ALA A 52 -15.18 22.39 -10.42
C ALA A 52 -16.35 23.05 -9.67
N VAL A 53 -16.46 22.83 -8.35
CA VAL A 53 -17.48 23.44 -7.49
C VAL A 53 -17.26 24.95 -7.35
N SER A 54 -16.01 25.39 -7.11
CA SER A 54 -15.69 26.82 -6.98
C SER A 54 -16.00 27.63 -8.23
N THR A 55 -15.99 26.99 -9.40
CA THR A 55 -16.25 27.62 -10.69
C THR A 55 -17.70 27.44 -11.16
N LYS A 56 -18.54 26.74 -10.38
CA LYS A 56 -19.98 26.73 -10.64
C LYS A 56 -20.60 28.01 -10.09
N GLU A 57 -21.11 28.82 -11.01
CA GLU A 57 -22.05 29.89 -10.66
C GLU A 57 -23.45 29.28 -10.52
N VAL A 58 -24.16 29.67 -9.46
CA VAL A 58 -25.57 29.31 -9.28
C VAL A 58 -26.39 30.29 -10.10
N ASP A 59 -27.02 29.79 -11.16
CA ASP A 59 -28.03 30.55 -11.89
C ASP A 59 -29.28 30.68 -11.02
N ASN A 60 -29.52 31.89 -10.50
CA ASN A 60 -30.69 32.20 -9.69
C ASN A 60 -31.96 32.43 -10.53
N GLY A 61 -31.88 32.33 -11.86
CA GLY A 61 -33.05 32.34 -12.74
C GLY A 61 -33.79 33.68 -12.83
N ASP A 62 -33.08 34.79 -12.61
CA ASP A 62 -33.56 36.16 -12.85
C ASP A 62 -33.37 36.59 -14.31
#